data_AF-A0AA35X410-F1
#
_entry.id   AF-A0AA35X410-F1
#
_cell.length_a   1.000
_cell.length_b   1.000
_cell.length_c   1.000
_cell.angle_alpha   90.00
_cell.angle_beta   90.00
_cell.angle_gamma   90.00
#
_symmetry.space_group_name_H-M   'P 1'
#
loop_
_entity.id
_entity.type
_entity.pdbx_description
1 polymer ?
#
loop_
_entity_poly.entity_id
_entity_poly.type
_entity_poly.pdbx_seq_one_letter_code
_entity_poly.pdbx_strand_id
1 'polypeptide(L)'
;MKLASLLESKRSKKLAGFLIKRRKPLGILLYLCGLVYLGMLPRDEFNRRSFVDENALMVGLVRREFRDSQSISDYAEELADFGVDQEGLMVWLEASFSRIGLEVYSQNYSAVLPAVAGPQAASVSGRSVYGVLRAGRASSAESLVFSAPSGEAANTHGLAVMLSLAKYFKSKNYWAKDIIFLVTTGGEIGVQAWINSYMGNAVKGINAGPLPGRSGAIQAVINLEIDSPKIEYARIMIEGVNGILPNLDLVHVLTHLSEMEGIPSALHMGVRHHSSMNWLNFYRPLSLFCFSSGKV
;
A
#
# COMPACT_ATOMS: atom_id res chain seq x y z
N MET A 1 52.30 -9.61 3.21
CA MET A 1 53.34 -10.67 3.35
C MET A 1 53.08 -11.70 4.47
N LYS A 2 52.16 -11.48 5.45
CA LYS A 2 51.85 -12.45 6.54
C LYS A 2 50.81 -13.54 6.22
N LEU A 3 50.06 -13.42 5.13
CA LEU A 3 49.04 -14.41 4.72
C LEU A 3 49.65 -15.63 4.02
N ALA A 4 50.72 -15.43 3.22
CA ALA A 4 51.42 -16.54 2.54
C ALA A 4 52.16 -17.46 3.53
N SER A 5 52.69 -16.92 4.63
CA SER A 5 53.43 -17.70 5.64
C SER A 5 52.53 -18.56 6.56
N LEU A 6 51.22 -18.32 6.59
CA LEU A 6 50.28 -19.12 7.39
C LEU A 6 49.90 -20.44 6.70
N LEU A 7 49.93 -20.48 5.36
CA LEU A 7 49.61 -21.67 4.57
C LEU A 7 50.75 -22.71 4.56
N GLU A 8 51.97 -22.28 4.86
CA GLU A 8 53.18 -23.13 4.78
C GLU A 8 53.55 -23.81 6.11
N SER A 9 52.72 -23.65 7.13
CA SER A 9 52.85 -24.35 8.40
C SER A 9 52.67 -25.87 8.22
N LYS A 10 53.53 -26.69 8.86
CA LYS A 10 53.37 -28.17 8.93
C LYS A 10 51.95 -28.60 9.38
N ARG A 11 51.25 -27.75 10.14
CA ARG A 11 49.85 -27.99 10.55
C ARG A 11 48.86 -27.88 9.38
N SER A 12 49.06 -26.91 8.49
CA SER A 12 48.23 -26.71 7.28
C SER A 12 48.33 -27.92 6.34
N LYS A 13 49.55 -28.42 6.06
CA LYS A 13 49.76 -29.62 5.23
C LYS A 13 49.16 -30.90 5.85
N LYS A 14 49.21 -31.05 7.18
CA LYS A 14 48.54 -32.16 7.88
C LYS A 14 47.01 -32.06 7.82
N LEU A 15 46.45 -30.87 8.01
CA LEU A 15 45.01 -30.60 7.88
C LEU A 15 44.52 -30.89 6.46
N ALA A 16 45.23 -30.42 5.44
CA ALA A 16 44.92 -30.70 4.05
C ALA A 16 44.94 -32.21 3.75
N GLY A 17 45.96 -32.93 4.22
CA GLY A 17 46.04 -34.39 4.08
C GLY A 17 44.88 -35.12 4.78
N PHE A 18 44.46 -34.65 5.96
CA PHE A 18 43.33 -35.21 6.69
C PHE A 18 41.99 -34.99 5.97
N LEU A 19 41.76 -33.77 5.46
CA LEU A 19 40.56 -33.42 4.69
C LEU A 19 40.46 -34.23 3.39
N ILE A 20 41.57 -34.40 2.66
CA ILE A 20 41.62 -35.21 1.43
C ILE A 20 41.33 -36.68 1.75
N LYS A 21 41.91 -37.22 2.83
CA LYS A 21 41.73 -38.63 3.24
C LYS A 21 40.29 -38.93 3.68
N ARG A 22 39.59 -37.96 4.28
CA ARG A 22 38.21 -38.11 4.78
C ARG A 22 37.16 -37.40 3.92
N ARG A 23 37.47 -37.08 2.65
CA ARG A 23 36.58 -36.29 1.78
C ARG A 23 35.15 -36.84 1.64
N LYS A 24 34.99 -38.16 1.49
CA LYS A 24 33.67 -38.79 1.29
C LYS A 24 32.78 -38.69 2.54
N PRO A 25 33.21 -39.12 3.75
CA PRO A 25 32.39 -38.97 4.95
C PRO A 25 32.18 -37.51 5.36
N LEU A 26 33.16 -36.63 5.15
CA LEU A 26 32.98 -35.17 5.37
C LEU A 26 31.94 -34.58 4.42
N GLY A 27 31.96 -34.97 3.14
CA GLY A 27 30.98 -34.52 2.15
C GLY A 27 29.56 -34.96 2.51
N ILE A 28 29.39 -36.22 2.92
CA ILE A 28 28.08 -36.74 3.37
C ILE A 28 27.61 -36.01 4.63
N LEU A 29 28.51 -35.79 5.60
CA LEU A 29 28.19 -35.05 6.83
C LEU A 29 27.73 -33.62 6.52
N LEU A 30 28.49 -32.89 5.69
CA LEU A 30 28.16 -31.52 5.28
C LEU A 30 26.84 -31.46 4.51
N TYR A 31 26.56 -32.44 3.65
CA TYR A 31 25.30 -32.54 2.94
C TYR A 31 24.11 -32.76 3.89
N LEU A 32 24.25 -33.66 4.87
CA LEU A 32 23.23 -33.89 5.89
C LEU A 32 23.03 -32.65 6.78
N CYS A 33 24.11 -31.98 7.19
CA CYS A 33 24.03 -30.73 7.93
C CYS A 33 23.31 -29.64 7.11
N GLY A 34 23.56 -29.55 5.81
CA GLY A 34 22.86 -28.63 4.91
C GLY A 34 21.37 -28.93 4.80
N LEU A 35 20.99 -30.21 4.70
CA LEU A 35 19.58 -30.65 4.69
C LEU A 35 18.87 -30.32 6.01
N VAL A 36 19.53 -30.56 7.15
CA VAL A 36 18.99 -30.20 8.48
C VAL A 36 18.82 -28.69 8.58
N TYR A 37 19.80 -27.90 8.14
CA TYR A 37 19.71 -26.45 8.15
C TYR A 37 18.57 -25.94 7.25
N LEU A 38 18.41 -26.50 6.05
CA LEU A 38 17.29 -26.18 5.16
C LEU A 38 15.94 -26.50 5.81
N GLY A 39 15.84 -27.62 6.53
CA GLY A 39 14.66 -28.00 7.30
C GLY A 39 14.42 -27.11 8.54
N MET A 40 15.43 -26.39 9.02
CA MET A 40 15.31 -25.44 10.14
C MET A 40 14.94 -24.02 9.69
N LEU A 41 15.19 -23.64 8.42
CA LEU A 41 14.85 -22.31 7.89
C LEU A 41 13.39 -21.88 8.09
N PRO A 42 12.38 -22.76 8.02
CA PRO A 42 10.99 -22.37 8.24
C PRO A 42 10.67 -21.97 9.69
N ARG A 43 11.57 -22.20 10.65
CA ARG A 43 11.33 -21.85 12.05
C ARG A 43 11.46 -20.35 12.27
N ASP A 44 10.56 -19.82 13.08
CA ASP A 44 10.49 -18.39 13.43
C ASP A 44 11.80 -17.85 14.02
N GLU A 45 12.62 -18.67 14.68
CA GLU A 45 13.90 -18.20 15.25
C GLU A 45 14.98 -17.97 14.18
N PHE A 46 14.89 -18.64 13.03
CA PHE A 46 15.85 -18.53 11.92
C PHE A 46 15.33 -17.67 10.78
N ASN A 47 14.01 -17.44 10.73
CA ASN A 47 13.38 -16.58 9.75
C ASN A 47 13.24 -15.16 10.31
N ARG A 48 13.98 -14.19 9.74
CA ARG A 48 13.69 -12.78 9.99
C ARG A 48 12.36 -12.48 9.30
N ARG A 49 11.27 -12.43 10.08
CA ARG A 49 9.88 -12.25 9.63
C ARG A 49 9.74 -11.17 8.55
N SER A 50 10.51 -10.09 8.68
CA SER A 50 10.75 -9.13 7.62
C SER A 50 11.90 -8.19 7.95
N PHE A 51 12.57 -7.70 6.91
CA PHE A 51 13.55 -6.61 7.01
C PHE A 51 12.98 -5.40 6.27
N VAL A 52 13.19 -4.19 6.81
CA VAL A 52 12.81 -2.93 6.16
C VAL A 52 14.03 -2.44 5.41
N ASP A 53 13.93 -2.35 4.08
CA ASP A 53 15.06 -1.97 3.22
C ASP A 53 15.29 -0.45 3.24
N GLU A 54 14.23 0.34 3.41
CA GLU A 54 14.26 1.79 3.41
C GLU A 54 14.27 2.39 4.83
N ASN A 55 15.42 2.97 5.21
CA ASN A 55 15.59 3.59 6.54
C ASN A 55 14.59 4.72 6.84
N ALA A 56 14.07 5.40 5.82
CA ALA A 56 13.07 6.46 5.98
C ALA A 56 11.69 5.92 6.43
N LEU A 57 11.46 4.62 6.23
CA LEU A 57 10.25 3.91 6.61
C LEU A 57 10.44 3.10 7.90
N MET A 58 11.54 3.30 8.62
CA MET A 58 11.74 2.63 9.90
C MET A 58 10.80 3.20 10.97
N VAL A 59 9.90 2.35 11.45
CA VAL A 59 8.87 2.74 12.41
C VAL A 59 9.47 2.86 13.82
N GLY A 60 8.93 3.77 14.64
CA GLY A 60 9.32 3.98 16.04
C GLY A 60 10.38 5.07 16.27
N LEU A 61 10.95 5.64 15.20
CA LEU A 61 11.91 6.75 15.28
C LEU A 61 11.28 8.15 15.15
N VAL A 62 9.99 8.22 14.79
CA VAL A 62 9.29 9.48 14.50
C VAL A 62 8.26 9.79 15.59
N ARG A 63 8.10 11.08 15.90
CA ARG A 63 7.06 11.55 16.83
C ARG A 63 5.69 11.57 16.17
N ARG A 64 4.69 11.06 16.88
CA ARG A 64 3.28 11.12 16.47
C ARG A 64 2.72 12.50 16.80
N GLU A 65 2.47 13.31 15.77
CA GLU A 65 2.01 14.69 15.92
C GLU A 65 0.54 14.90 15.51
N PHE A 66 0.02 14.11 14.57
CA PHE A 66 -1.35 14.26 14.10
C PHE A 66 -2.34 13.69 15.13
N ARG A 67 -3.16 14.56 15.70
CA ARG A 67 -4.27 14.22 16.61
C ARG A 67 -5.37 15.27 16.42
N ASP A 68 -6.29 15.00 15.52
CA ASP A 68 -7.38 15.93 15.20
C ASP A 68 -8.72 15.21 15.08
N SER A 69 -9.12 14.55 16.18
CA SER A 69 -10.39 13.82 16.25
C SER A 69 -11.60 14.75 16.11
N GLN A 70 -11.50 16.00 16.58
CA GLN A 70 -12.60 16.96 16.48
C GLN A 70 -12.87 17.34 15.02
N SER A 71 -11.85 17.77 14.26
CA SER A 71 -12.08 18.15 12.86
C SER A 71 -12.55 16.94 12.03
N ILE A 72 -12.13 15.71 12.36
CA ILE A 72 -12.63 14.50 11.69
C ILE A 72 -14.13 14.33 11.95
N SER A 73 -14.58 14.46 13.20
CA SER A 73 -16.02 14.36 13.53
C SER A 73 -16.82 15.46 12.85
N ASP A 74 -16.33 16.71 12.88
CA ASP A 74 -17.02 17.86 12.28
C ASP A 74 -17.19 17.65 10.76
N TYR A 75 -16.13 17.23 10.06
CA TYR A 75 -16.22 16.92 8.62
C TYR A 75 -17.13 15.72 8.34
N ALA A 76 -17.13 14.69 9.20
CA ALA A 76 -17.99 13.52 9.02
C ALA A 76 -19.48 13.88 9.16
N GLU A 77 -19.82 14.79 10.08
CA GLU A 77 -21.17 15.32 10.25
C GLU A 77 -21.59 16.16 9.03
N GLU A 78 -20.74 17.09 8.58
CA GLU A 78 -21.00 17.87 7.35
C GLU A 78 -21.16 16.97 6.12
N LEU A 79 -20.37 15.90 6.02
CA LEU A 79 -20.45 14.93 4.91
C LEU A 79 -21.71 14.07 4.95
N ALA A 80 -22.29 13.84 6.14
CA ALA A 80 -23.51 13.06 6.30
C ALA A 80 -24.72 13.76 5.67
N ASP A 81 -24.72 15.09 5.64
CA ASP A 81 -25.83 15.90 5.09
C ASP A 81 -26.00 15.74 3.57
N PHE A 82 -24.95 15.38 2.84
CA PHE A 82 -25.01 15.23 1.39
C PHE A 82 -25.71 13.94 0.95
N GLY A 83 -25.69 12.87 1.76
CA GLY A 83 -26.36 11.61 1.46
C GLY A 83 -26.07 11.06 0.05
N VAL A 84 -27.06 11.17 -0.85
CA VAL A 84 -27.01 10.68 -2.24
C VAL A 84 -26.56 11.77 -3.24
N ASP A 85 -26.53 13.04 -2.84
CA ASP A 85 -26.14 14.16 -3.70
C ASP A 85 -24.64 14.19 -3.98
N GLN A 86 -24.22 13.44 -5.00
CA GLN A 86 -22.83 13.36 -5.42
C GLN A 86 -22.34 14.66 -6.09
N GLU A 87 -23.21 15.40 -6.77
CA GLU A 87 -22.80 16.62 -7.46
C GLU A 87 -22.56 17.76 -6.46
N GLY A 88 -23.49 17.95 -5.51
CA GLY A 88 -23.32 18.90 -4.41
C GLY A 88 -22.10 18.56 -3.55
N LEU A 89 -21.87 17.27 -3.27
CA LEU A 89 -20.67 16.81 -2.56
C LEU A 89 -19.38 17.23 -3.29
N MET A 90 -19.29 17.03 -4.60
CA MET A 90 -18.09 17.38 -5.37
C MET A 90 -17.82 18.90 -5.37
N VAL A 91 -18.87 19.71 -5.51
CA VAL A 91 -18.74 21.18 -5.44
C VAL A 91 -18.30 21.61 -4.04
N TRP A 92 -18.84 21.00 -2.99
CA TRP A 92 -18.43 21.27 -1.62
C TRP A 92 -16.98 20.85 -1.36
N LEU A 93 -16.55 19.68 -1.86
CA LEU A 93 -15.17 19.21 -1.74
C LEU A 93 -14.18 20.16 -2.42
N GLU A 94 -14.52 20.68 -3.61
CA GLU A 94 -13.71 21.69 -4.29
C GLU A 94 -13.54 22.95 -3.43
N ALA A 95 -14.63 23.44 -2.85
CA ALA A 95 -14.61 24.59 -1.96
C ALA A 95 -13.83 24.30 -0.66
N SER A 96 -13.95 23.10 -0.10
CA SER A 96 -13.26 22.67 1.11
C SER A 96 -11.75 22.56 0.90
N PHE A 97 -11.29 21.93 -0.19
CA PHE A 97 -9.86 21.89 -0.53
C PHE A 97 -9.30 23.29 -0.83
N SER A 98 -10.09 24.15 -1.48
CA SER A 98 -9.69 25.53 -1.74
C SER A 98 -9.53 26.34 -0.44
N ARG A 99 -10.47 26.16 0.52
CA ARG A 99 -10.42 26.78 1.85
C ARG A 99 -9.21 26.34 2.67
N ILE A 100 -8.79 25.07 2.52
CA ILE A 100 -7.55 24.56 3.13
C ILE A 100 -6.32 25.23 2.49
N GLY A 101 -6.41 25.70 1.24
CA GLY A 101 -5.31 26.34 0.51
C GLY A 101 -4.50 25.37 -0.34
N LEU A 102 -5.17 24.36 -0.91
CA LEU A 102 -4.63 23.45 -1.92
C LEU A 102 -4.86 23.99 -3.34
N GLU A 103 -4.07 23.52 -4.31
CA GLU A 103 -4.36 23.70 -5.74
C GLU A 103 -5.46 22.73 -6.16
N VAL A 104 -6.68 23.22 -6.39
CA VAL A 104 -7.85 22.39 -6.65
C VAL A 104 -8.14 22.28 -8.14
N TYR A 105 -8.47 21.07 -8.56
CA TYR A 105 -8.78 20.76 -9.94
C TYR A 105 -9.95 19.78 -10.02
N SER A 106 -10.73 19.89 -11.10
CA SER A 106 -11.86 19.02 -11.39
C SER A 106 -11.73 18.41 -12.78
N GLN A 107 -12.13 17.16 -12.93
CA GLN A 107 -12.12 16.43 -14.19
C GLN A 107 -13.46 15.74 -14.39
N ASN A 108 -14.14 16.04 -15.50
CA ASN A 108 -15.33 15.32 -15.91
C ASN A 108 -14.93 14.17 -16.84
N TYR A 109 -15.54 13.01 -16.66
CA TYR A 109 -15.29 11.83 -17.48
C TYR A 109 -16.59 11.10 -17.83
N SER A 110 -16.53 10.27 -18.87
CA SER A 110 -17.61 9.39 -19.28
C SER A 110 -17.06 8.06 -19.74
N ALA A 111 -17.69 6.96 -19.34
CA ALA A 111 -17.34 5.61 -19.75
C ALA A 111 -18.53 4.92 -20.41
N VAL A 112 -18.26 4.14 -21.44
CA VAL A 112 -19.23 3.26 -22.10
C VAL A 112 -18.88 1.84 -21.67
N LEU A 113 -19.71 1.26 -20.81
CA LEU A 113 -19.51 -0.11 -20.34
C LEU A 113 -19.96 -1.10 -21.42
N PRO A 114 -19.15 -2.14 -21.72
CA PRO A 114 -19.60 -3.24 -22.56
C PRO A 114 -20.84 -3.87 -21.96
N ALA A 115 -21.84 -4.16 -22.79
CA ALA A 115 -23.08 -4.76 -22.32
C ALA A 115 -22.85 -6.24 -21.98
N VAL A 116 -22.51 -6.54 -20.72
CA VAL A 116 -22.26 -7.91 -20.25
C VAL A 116 -23.56 -8.71 -20.07
N ALA A 117 -24.74 -8.05 -20.01
CA ALA A 117 -26.02 -8.72 -19.78
C ALA A 117 -27.27 -8.00 -20.36
N GLY A 118 -27.17 -7.25 -21.45
CA GLY A 118 -28.33 -6.57 -22.06
C GLY A 118 -28.06 -5.96 -23.45
N PRO A 119 -29.10 -5.53 -24.20
CA PRO A 119 -28.94 -5.06 -25.57
C PRO A 119 -28.45 -3.60 -25.72
N GLN A 120 -28.11 -2.90 -24.63
CA GLN A 120 -27.61 -1.51 -24.68
C GLN A 120 -26.38 -1.31 -23.80
N ALA A 121 -25.36 -0.66 -24.36
CA ALA A 121 -24.18 -0.23 -23.61
C ALA A 121 -24.59 0.90 -22.65
N ALA A 122 -24.38 0.69 -21.35
CA ALA A 122 -24.67 1.71 -20.35
C ALA A 122 -23.54 2.76 -20.35
N SER A 123 -23.91 4.03 -20.55
CA SER A 123 -22.99 5.16 -20.38
C SER A 123 -23.01 5.63 -18.93
N VAL A 124 -21.87 5.59 -18.26
CA VAL A 124 -21.68 6.16 -16.92
C VAL A 124 -20.87 7.44 -17.05
N SER A 125 -21.34 8.52 -16.45
CA SER A 125 -20.60 9.78 -16.39
C SER A 125 -20.31 10.12 -14.93
N GLY A 126 -19.25 10.88 -14.70
CA GLY A 126 -18.88 11.29 -13.36
C GLY A 126 -17.87 12.42 -13.34
N ARG A 127 -17.53 12.83 -12.12
CA ARG A 127 -16.61 13.91 -11.81
C ARG A 127 -15.59 13.45 -10.79
N SER A 128 -14.34 13.80 -11.04
CA SER A 128 -13.21 13.58 -10.14
C SER A 128 -12.70 14.93 -9.67
N VAL A 129 -12.58 15.10 -8.36
CA VAL A 129 -12.04 16.29 -7.71
C VAL A 129 -10.72 15.92 -7.05
N TYR A 130 -9.70 16.74 -7.24
CA TYR A 130 -8.44 16.55 -6.54
C TYR A 130 -7.79 17.86 -6.13
N GLY A 131 -7.19 17.83 -4.95
CA GLY A 131 -6.38 18.91 -4.39
C GLY A 131 -4.91 18.53 -4.37
N VAL A 132 -4.04 19.40 -4.88
CA VAL A 132 -2.59 19.20 -4.88
C VAL A 132 -1.95 20.10 -3.83
N LEU A 133 -1.23 19.48 -2.91
CA LEU A 133 -0.31 20.13 -1.98
C LEU A 133 1.11 20.07 -2.59
N ARG A 134 1.65 21.22 -2.98
CA ARG A 134 3.04 21.32 -3.45
C ARG A 134 4.02 21.22 -2.29
N ALA A 135 5.03 20.36 -2.43
CA ALA A 135 6.11 20.27 -1.47
C ALA A 135 7.03 21.50 -1.55
N GLY A 136 7.05 22.33 -0.51
CA GLY A 136 7.81 23.59 -0.50
C GLY A 136 9.34 23.45 -0.58
N ARG A 137 9.87 22.23 -0.44
CA ARG A 137 11.32 21.94 -0.45
C ARG A 137 11.76 21.01 -1.57
N ALA A 138 10.87 20.67 -2.50
CA ALA A 138 11.14 19.69 -3.55
C ALA A 138 10.83 20.26 -4.94
N SER A 139 11.36 19.63 -5.98
CA SER A 139 11.16 20.04 -7.38
C SER A 139 9.81 19.58 -7.97
N SER A 140 8.85 19.19 -7.13
CA SER A 140 7.55 18.62 -7.54
C SER A 140 7.64 17.49 -8.58
N ALA A 141 8.77 16.78 -8.62
CA ALA A 141 9.05 15.73 -9.59
C ALA A 141 8.40 14.38 -9.21
N GLU A 142 8.02 14.23 -7.95
CA GLU A 142 7.41 13.02 -7.40
C GLU A 142 6.19 13.39 -6.55
N SER A 143 5.20 12.49 -6.52
CA SER A 143 3.97 12.69 -5.80
C SER A 143 3.48 11.43 -5.07
N LEU A 144 2.73 11.64 -4.00
CA LEU A 144 1.96 10.63 -3.28
C LEU A 144 0.48 10.91 -3.47
N VAL A 145 -0.33 9.88 -3.64
CA VAL A 145 -1.79 10.03 -3.80
C VAL A 145 -2.51 9.43 -2.60
N PHE A 146 -3.38 10.21 -1.98
CA PHE A 146 -4.40 9.73 -1.06
C PHE A 146 -5.72 9.72 -1.80
N SER A 147 -6.30 8.55 -2.03
CA SER A 147 -7.61 8.41 -2.67
C SER A 147 -8.67 8.06 -1.63
N ALA A 148 -9.87 8.59 -1.82
CA ALA A 148 -11.06 8.16 -1.09
C ALA A 148 -12.23 8.13 -2.07
N PRO A 149 -12.80 6.95 -2.39
CA PRO A 149 -13.94 6.88 -3.29
C PRO A 149 -15.16 7.56 -2.66
N SER A 150 -15.90 8.36 -3.46
CA SER A 150 -17.22 8.88 -3.08
C SER A 150 -18.30 8.15 -3.88
N GLY A 151 -19.25 7.52 -3.21
CA GLY A 151 -20.38 6.86 -3.89
C GLY A 151 -20.88 5.61 -3.21
N GLU A 152 -20.02 4.92 -2.45
CA GLU A 152 -20.51 3.99 -1.45
C GLU A 152 -20.90 4.82 -0.23
N ALA A 153 -22.16 4.72 0.20
CA ALA A 153 -22.70 5.44 1.36
C ALA A 153 -21.93 5.19 2.67
N ALA A 154 -20.89 4.35 2.65
CA ALA A 154 -20.06 3.93 3.76
C ALA A 154 -18.77 4.76 3.97
N ASN A 155 -18.25 5.50 2.98
CA ASN A 155 -16.90 6.10 3.11
C ASN A 155 -16.86 7.58 3.54
N THR A 156 -17.84 8.05 4.30
CA THR A 156 -17.86 9.43 4.83
C THR A 156 -16.69 9.68 5.79
N HIS A 157 -16.36 8.71 6.65
CA HIS A 157 -15.24 8.81 7.58
C HIS A 157 -13.89 8.84 6.86
N GLY A 158 -13.72 8.11 5.76
CA GLY A 158 -12.49 8.16 4.94
C GLY A 158 -12.27 9.55 4.34
N LEU A 159 -13.33 10.17 3.82
CA LEU A 159 -13.29 11.54 3.32
C LEU A 159 -13.03 12.57 4.43
N ALA A 160 -13.63 12.41 5.61
CA ALA A 160 -13.40 13.28 6.75
C ALA A 160 -11.94 13.21 7.25
N VAL A 161 -11.38 12.00 7.34
CA VAL A 161 -9.96 11.77 7.66
C VAL A 161 -9.07 12.40 6.60
N MET A 162 -9.40 12.26 5.31
CA MET A 162 -8.66 12.90 4.22
C MET A 162 -8.62 14.43 4.37
N LEU A 163 -9.76 15.08 4.64
CA LEU A 163 -9.83 16.54 4.79
C LEU A 163 -9.06 17.04 6.02
N SER A 164 -9.18 16.33 7.14
CA SER A 164 -8.41 16.62 8.35
C SER A 164 -6.90 16.46 8.12
N LEU A 165 -6.49 15.39 7.43
CA LEU A 165 -5.09 15.18 7.02
C LEU A 165 -4.61 16.26 6.07
N ALA A 166 -5.41 16.68 5.09
CA ALA A 166 -5.07 17.75 4.16
C ALA A 166 -4.81 19.08 4.89
N LYS A 167 -5.69 19.45 5.83
CA LYS A 167 -5.54 20.61 6.70
C LYS A 167 -4.26 20.52 7.53
N TYR A 168 -4.00 19.37 8.13
CA TYR A 168 -2.79 19.13 8.89
C TYR A 168 -1.53 19.21 8.01
N PHE A 169 -1.51 18.56 6.85
CA PHE A 169 -0.36 18.56 5.94
C PHE A 169 -0.05 19.95 5.42
N LYS A 170 -1.07 20.76 5.13
CA LYS A 170 -0.88 22.14 4.73
C LYS A 170 -0.17 22.98 5.79
N SER A 171 -0.39 22.70 7.08
CA SER A 171 0.30 23.40 8.17
C SER A 171 1.80 23.08 8.29
N LYS A 172 2.27 22.05 7.57
CA LYS A 172 3.65 21.56 7.64
C LYS A 172 4.41 21.87 6.34
N ASN A 173 5.71 22.18 6.47
CA ASN A 173 6.56 22.59 5.34
C ASN A 173 7.84 21.73 5.20
N TYR A 174 7.75 20.45 5.58
CA TYR A 174 8.86 19.49 5.49
C TYR A 174 8.61 18.38 4.47
N TRP A 175 7.55 18.49 3.66
CA TRP A 175 7.22 17.49 2.66
C TRP A 175 8.29 17.42 1.57
N ALA A 176 8.71 16.19 1.25
CA ALA A 176 9.70 15.92 0.21
C ALA A 176 9.08 15.60 -1.16
N LYS A 177 7.77 15.34 -1.20
CA LYS A 177 7.00 14.99 -2.39
C LYS A 177 5.68 15.75 -2.37
N ASP A 178 5.17 16.09 -3.54
CA ASP A 178 3.82 16.63 -3.66
C ASP A 178 2.81 15.60 -3.16
N ILE A 179 1.69 16.07 -2.63
CA ILE A 179 0.63 15.19 -2.11
C ILE A 179 -0.66 15.53 -2.84
N ILE A 180 -1.27 14.54 -3.46
CA ILE A 180 -2.53 14.65 -4.18
C ILE A 180 -3.62 13.99 -3.35
N PHE A 181 -4.67 14.73 -3.03
CA PHE A 181 -5.88 14.21 -2.43
C PHE A 181 -6.92 14.04 -3.54
N LEU A 182 -7.30 12.80 -3.83
CA LEU A 182 -8.17 12.44 -4.96
C LEU A 182 -9.50 11.87 -4.45
N VAL A 183 -10.59 12.45 -4.92
CA VAL A 183 -11.96 11.98 -4.66
C VAL A 183 -12.67 11.83 -6.00
N THR A 184 -13.23 10.66 -6.26
CA THR A 184 -13.86 10.35 -7.56
C THR A 184 -15.26 9.80 -7.35
N THR A 185 -16.22 10.25 -8.15
CA THR A 185 -17.50 9.54 -8.30
C THR A 185 -17.30 8.20 -9.00
N GLY A 186 -18.29 7.30 -8.96
CA GLY A 186 -18.32 6.12 -9.83
C GLY A 186 -17.22 5.08 -9.57
N GLY A 187 -16.61 5.11 -8.38
CA GLY A 187 -15.64 4.12 -7.91
C GLY A 187 -14.44 3.95 -8.83
N GLU A 188 -14.12 2.69 -9.15
CA GLU A 188 -12.97 2.30 -9.97
C GLU A 188 -12.92 2.99 -11.34
N ILE A 189 -14.09 3.24 -11.96
CA ILE A 189 -14.16 3.88 -13.28
C ILE A 189 -13.64 5.31 -13.21
N GLY A 190 -13.98 6.05 -12.15
CA GLY A 190 -13.53 7.42 -11.95
C GLY A 190 -12.03 7.50 -11.68
N VAL A 191 -11.51 6.57 -10.87
CA VAL A 191 -10.07 6.44 -10.62
C VAL A 191 -9.32 6.10 -11.91
N GLN A 192 -9.82 5.14 -12.70
CA GLN A 192 -9.20 4.75 -13.96
C GLN A 192 -9.20 5.90 -14.97
N ALA A 193 -10.29 6.65 -15.08
CA ALA A 193 -10.36 7.85 -15.92
C ALA A 193 -9.31 8.89 -15.48
N TRP A 194 -9.18 9.14 -14.19
CA TRP A 194 -8.17 10.06 -13.67
C TRP A 194 -6.75 9.61 -13.99
N ILE A 195 -6.41 8.33 -13.74
CA ILE A 195 -5.09 7.76 -14.04
C ILE A 195 -4.78 7.84 -15.54
N ASN A 196 -5.74 7.53 -16.41
CA ASN A 196 -5.59 7.60 -17.86
C ASN A 196 -5.14 9.01 -18.29
N SER A 197 -5.86 10.04 -17.82
CA SER A 197 -5.49 11.41 -18.12
C SER A 197 -4.24 11.88 -17.39
N TYR A 198 -3.87 11.30 -16.25
CA TYR A 198 -2.63 11.64 -15.55
C TYR A 198 -1.40 11.12 -16.31
N MET A 199 -1.44 9.85 -16.72
CA MET A 199 -0.36 9.14 -17.41
C MET A 199 -0.30 9.45 -18.91
N GLY A 200 -1.35 10.07 -19.48
CA GLY A 200 -1.46 10.30 -20.91
C GLY A 200 -1.81 9.04 -21.72
N ASN A 201 -2.39 8.03 -21.07
CA ASN A 201 -2.80 6.78 -21.69
C ASN A 201 -4.30 6.80 -21.98
N ALA A 202 -4.71 6.32 -23.14
CA ALA A 202 -6.12 6.16 -23.48
C ALA A 202 -6.53 4.67 -23.39
N VAL A 203 -7.56 4.38 -22.60
CA VAL A 203 -8.18 3.04 -22.53
C VAL A 203 -9.47 3.07 -23.33
N LYS A 204 -9.71 2.02 -24.15
CA LYS A 204 -10.95 1.90 -24.92
C LYS A 204 -12.16 1.86 -23.99
N GLY A 205 -13.20 2.63 -24.33
CA GLY A 205 -14.45 2.68 -23.56
C GLY A 205 -14.46 3.69 -22.42
N ILE A 206 -13.34 4.36 -22.08
CA ILE A 206 -13.31 5.44 -21.09
C ILE A 206 -12.83 6.72 -21.77
N ASN A 207 -13.71 7.71 -21.86
CA ASN A 207 -13.34 9.07 -22.20
C ASN A 207 -13.05 9.83 -20.90
N ALA A 208 -11.77 9.93 -20.59
CA ALA A 208 -11.29 10.50 -19.34
C ALA A 208 -11.39 12.04 -19.27
N GLY A 209 -11.52 12.73 -20.40
CA GLY A 209 -11.47 14.20 -20.43
C GLY A 209 -10.09 14.79 -20.09
N PRO A 210 -9.88 16.10 -20.30
CA PRO A 210 -8.60 16.75 -20.03
C PRO A 210 -8.34 16.88 -18.53
N LEU A 211 -7.06 16.80 -18.14
CA LEU A 211 -6.64 17.01 -16.77
C LEU A 211 -6.01 18.41 -16.63
N PRO A 212 -6.65 19.36 -15.93
CA PRO A 212 -6.22 20.77 -15.91
C PRO A 212 -4.94 21.01 -15.10
N GLY A 213 -4.60 20.12 -14.17
CA GLY A 213 -3.40 20.20 -13.34
C GLY A 213 -2.72 18.85 -13.21
N ARG A 214 -1.39 18.85 -13.07
CA ARG A 214 -0.60 17.64 -12.80
C ARG A 214 0.47 17.92 -11.74
N SER A 215 0.91 16.84 -11.11
CA SER A 215 2.09 16.82 -10.25
C SER A 215 3.11 15.83 -10.83
N GLY A 216 4.13 15.48 -10.05
CA GLY A 216 5.21 14.60 -10.45
C GLY A 216 4.82 13.14 -10.69
N ALA A 217 5.80 12.27 -10.84
CA ALA A 217 5.57 10.83 -10.94
C ALA A 217 4.94 10.29 -9.65
N ILE A 218 3.85 9.54 -9.78
CA ILE A 218 3.16 8.90 -8.64
C ILE A 218 4.04 7.76 -8.12
N GLN A 219 4.48 7.87 -6.88
CA GLN A 219 5.35 6.88 -6.22
C GLN A 219 4.55 5.85 -5.41
N ALA A 220 3.45 6.28 -4.79
CA ALA A 220 2.56 5.41 -4.06
C ALA A 220 1.14 6.00 -4.01
N VAL A 221 0.16 5.11 -3.85
CA VAL A 221 -1.25 5.44 -3.67
C VAL A 221 -1.73 4.78 -2.38
N ILE A 222 -2.39 5.55 -1.53
CA ILE A 222 -3.03 5.07 -0.30
C ILE A 222 -4.52 5.32 -0.46
N ASN A 223 -5.30 4.24 -0.51
CA ASN A 223 -6.75 4.32 -0.56
C ASN A 223 -7.33 4.30 0.86
N LEU A 224 -8.13 5.29 1.20
CA LEU A 224 -8.74 5.48 2.50
C LEU A 224 -10.19 5.02 2.45
N GLU A 225 -10.44 3.83 2.98
CA GLU A 225 -11.78 3.25 3.16
C GLU A 225 -11.99 3.02 4.66
N ILE A 226 -12.86 3.82 5.27
CA ILE A 226 -13.13 3.80 6.71
C ILE A 226 -14.64 3.74 6.91
N ASP A 227 -15.13 2.61 7.41
CA ASP A 227 -16.56 2.37 7.59
C ASP A 227 -17.12 3.05 8.85
N SER A 228 -16.31 3.19 9.89
CA SER A 228 -16.75 3.56 11.24
C SER A 228 -15.71 4.40 11.97
N PRO A 229 -16.13 5.35 12.84
CA PRO A 229 -15.20 6.12 13.66
C PRO A 229 -14.53 5.25 14.73
N LYS A 230 -15.14 4.11 15.08
CA LYS A 230 -14.55 3.12 15.98
C LYS A 230 -13.89 2.02 15.16
N ILE A 231 -12.56 2.06 15.11
CA ILE A 231 -11.75 1.08 14.38
C ILE A 231 -11.55 -0.15 15.25
N GLU A 232 -12.14 -1.28 14.85
CA GLU A 232 -11.96 -2.57 15.53
C GLU A 232 -10.87 -3.42 14.89
N TYR A 233 -10.66 -3.27 13.58
CA TYR A 233 -9.60 -3.94 12.84
C TYR A 233 -9.19 -3.12 11.63
N ALA A 234 -7.96 -3.32 11.15
CA ALA A 234 -7.46 -2.74 9.91
C ALA A 234 -7.20 -3.84 8.87
N ARG A 235 -7.84 -3.75 7.70
CA ARG A 235 -7.51 -4.60 6.55
C ARG A 235 -6.47 -3.89 5.70
N ILE A 236 -5.31 -4.51 5.53
CA ILE A 236 -4.28 -4.01 4.62
C ILE A 236 -4.41 -4.80 3.31
N MET A 237 -5.03 -4.17 2.32
CA MET A 237 -5.11 -4.67 0.96
C MET A 237 -3.93 -4.13 0.15
N ILE A 238 -3.29 -5.06 -0.57
CA ILE A 238 -2.07 -4.80 -1.31
C ILE A 238 -2.43 -5.06 -2.77
N GLU A 239 -2.59 -3.97 -3.52
CA GLU A 239 -2.87 -4.04 -4.95
C GLU A 239 -1.60 -3.74 -5.73
N GLY A 240 -1.31 -4.59 -6.71
CA GLY A 240 -0.11 -4.55 -7.53
C GLY A 240 -0.45 -4.53 -9.01
N VAL A 241 0.27 -3.75 -9.80
CA VAL A 241 0.06 -3.69 -11.25
C VAL A 241 0.72 -4.91 -11.90
N ASN A 242 -0.02 -5.70 -12.67
CA ASN A 242 0.48 -6.87 -13.42
C ASN A 242 1.23 -7.90 -12.57
N GLY A 243 0.83 -8.10 -11.30
CA GLY A 243 1.50 -9.04 -10.40
C GLY A 243 2.81 -8.53 -9.78
N ILE A 244 3.17 -7.27 -10.01
CA ILE A 244 4.23 -6.59 -9.27
C ILE A 244 3.63 -6.10 -7.95
N LEU A 245 4.11 -6.65 -6.84
CA LEU A 245 3.71 -6.20 -5.50
C LEU A 245 4.28 -4.79 -5.24
N PRO A 246 3.55 -3.95 -4.49
CA PRO A 246 4.07 -2.66 -4.05
C PRO A 246 5.23 -2.86 -3.07
N ASN A 247 5.94 -1.76 -2.77
CA ASN A 247 7.05 -1.79 -1.84
C ASN A 247 6.62 -2.42 -0.50
N LEU A 248 7.26 -3.54 -0.14
CA LEU A 248 6.99 -4.30 1.07
C LEU A 248 7.24 -3.47 2.33
N ASP A 249 8.16 -2.50 2.27
CA ASP A 249 8.43 -1.60 3.40
C ASP A 249 7.19 -0.75 3.76
N LEU A 250 6.42 -0.30 2.77
CA LEU A 250 5.19 0.45 3.01
C LEU A 250 4.15 -0.43 3.73
N VAL A 251 4.05 -1.69 3.33
CA VAL A 251 3.17 -2.68 3.96
C VAL A 251 3.60 -2.92 5.40
N HIS A 252 4.91 -3.08 5.64
CA HIS A 252 5.45 -3.25 6.99
C HIS A 252 5.15 -2.06 7.89
N VAL A 253 5.32 -0.84 7.38
CA VAL A 253 4.99 0.38 8.12
C VAL A 253 3.54 0.33 8.59
N LEU A 254 2.60 0.00 7.70
CA LEU A 254 1.18 -0.06 8.05
C LEU A 254 0.87 -1.15 9.07
N THR A 255 1.42 -2.36 8.90
CA THR A 255 1.21 -3.46 9.87
C THR A 255 1.77 -3.12 11.24
N HIS A 256 2.97 -2.55 11.30
CA HIS A 256 3.64 -2.24 12.56
C HIS A 256 3.01 -1.03 13.26
N LEU A 257 2.58 -0.01 12.52
CA LEU A 257 1.81 1.11 13.08
C LEU A 257 0.49 0.60 13.68
N SER A 258 -0.20 -0.31 12.99
CA SER A 258 -1.45 -0.90 13.51
C SER A 258 -1.20 -1.66 14.82
N GLU A 259 -0.14 -2.48 14.89
CA GLU A 259 0.25 -3.19 16.10
C GLU A 259 0.61 -2.24 17.26
N MET A 260 1.36 -1.16 16.98
CA MET A 260 1.71 -0.16 18.01
C MET A 260 0.51 0.61 18.55
N GLU A 261 -0.50 0.88 17.71
CA GLU A 261 -1.75 1.51 18.12
C GLU A 261 -2.76 0.50 18.70
N GLY A 262 -2.38 -0.78 18.81
CA GLY A 262 -3.23 -1.82 19.38
C GLY A 262 -4.40 -2.23 18.49
N ILE A 263 -4.35 -1.90 17.20
CA ILE A 263 -5.37 -2.24 16.20
C ILE A 263 -4.98 -3.55 15.53
N PRO A 264 -5.78 -4.63 15.67
CA PRO A 264 -5.54 -5.87 14.95
C PRO A 264 -5.52 -5.63 13.44
N SER A 265 -4.44 -6.02 12.77
CA SER A 265 -4.31 -5.89 11.32
C SER A 265 -4.25 -7.25 10.61
N ALA A 266 -4.86 -7.30 9.42
CA ALA A 266 -4.89 -8.48 8.56
C ALA A 266 -4.42 -8.10 7.15
N LEU A 267 -3.44 -8.84 6.63
CA LEU A 267 -3.00 -8.74 5.25
C LEU A 267 -3.88 -9.66 4.38
N HIS A 268 -4.28 -9.16 3.21
CA HIS A 268 -5.08 -9.82 2.16
C HIS A 268 -5.42 -11.30 2.44
N MET A 269 -6.64 -11.55 2.97
CA MET A 269 -7.20 -12.86 3.33
C MET A 269 -6.48 -13.67 4.45
N GLY A 270 -6.19 -13.05 5.58
CA GLY A 270 -5.94 -13.79 6.82
C GLY A 270 -6.30 -12.99 8.06
N VAL A 271 -7.44 -13.29 8.69
CA VAL A 271 -7.72 -12.80 10.04
C VAL A 271 -6.64 -13.37 10.96
N ARG A 272 -5.65 -12.56 11.35
CA ARG A 272 -4.73 -12.92 12.43
C ARG A 272 -5.49 -12.79 13.75
N HIS A 273 -6.20 -13.85 14.13
CA HIS A 273 -6.56 -14.01 15.53
C HIS A 273 -5.26 -14.28 16.30
N HIS A 274 -5.00 -13.46 17.31
CA HIS A 274 -3.97 -13.70 18.31
C HIS A 274 -4.41 -14.88 19.21
N SER A 275 -4.46 -16.09 18.64
CA SER A 275 -4.70 -17.33 19.38
C SER A 275 -3.38 -18.06 19.59
N SER A 276 -3.19 -18.55 20.80
CA SER A 276 -2.04 -19.33 21.24
C SER A 276 -1.65 -20.40 20.22
N MET A 277 -0.36 -20.41 19.88
CA MET A 277 0.33 -21.30 18.95
C MET A 277 -0.17 -22.77 19.02
N ASN A 278 -1.01 -23.17 18.06
CA ASN A 278 -1.34 -24.57 17.81
C ASN A 278 -0.59 -25.04 16.56
N TRP A 279 0.28 -26.04 16.74
CA TRP A 279 1.16 -26.67 15.75
C TRP A 279 0.46 -27.19 14.48
N LEU A 280 -0.86 -27.38 14.51
CA LEU A 280 -1.67 -27.83 13.36
C LEU A 280 -1.90 -26.75 12.28
N ASN A 281 -1.70 -25.46 12.58
CA ASN A 281 -1.84 -24.39 11.57
C ASN A 281 -0.63 -24.26 10.63
N PHE A 282 0.46 -25.00 10.90
CA PHE A 282 1.70 -24.95 10.12
C PHE A 282 1.56 -25.52 8.69
N TYR A 283 0.55 -26.36 8.42
CA TYR A 283 0.37 -27.01 7.11
C TYR A 283 -0.53 -26.25 6.12
N ARG A 284 -1.21 -25.18 6.52
CA ARG A 284 -2.07 -24.40 5.62
C ARG A 284 -1.37 -23.68 4.44
N PRO A 285 -0.06 -23.32 4.49
CA PRO A 285 0.60 -22.71 3.33
C PRO A 285 0.87 -23.71 2.19
N LEU A 286 0.95 -25.01 2.47
CA LEU A 286 1.30 -26.04 1.47
C LEU A 286 0.11 -26.50 0.63
N SER A 287 -1.13 -26.34 1.10
CA SER A 287 -2.33 -26.63 0.31
C SER A 287 -2.67 -25.54 -0.73
N LEU A 288 -2.00 -24.39 -0.68
CA LEU A 288 -2.21 -23.27 -1.61
C LEU A 288 -1.38 -23.40 -2.91
N PHE A 289 -0.50 -24.41 -3.02
CA PHE A 289 0.30 -24.71 -4.22
C PHE A 289 -0.28 -25.83 -5.10
N CYS A 290 -1.51 -26.30 -4.85
CA CYS A 290 -2.19 -27.21 -5.78
C CYS A 290 -2.84 -26.40 -6.91
N PHE A 291 -2.21 -26.44 -8.08
CA PHE A 291 -2.79 -26.07 -9.37
C PHE A 291 -4.22 -26.60 -9.50
N SER A 292 -5.19 -25.71 -9.66
CA SER A 292 -6.48 -26.05 -10.27
C SER A 292 -6.23 -26.30 -11.75
N SER A 293 -6.02 -27.57 -12.12
CA SER A 293 -6.09 -28.01 -13.50
C SER A 293 -7.57 -28.02 -13.93
N GLY A 294 -8.06 -26.88 -14.41
CA GLY A 294 -9.29 -26.83 -15.19
C GLY A 294 -9.08 -27.56 -16.52
N LYS A 295 -9.73 -28.71 -16.69
CA LYS A 295 -9.91 -29.34 -17.99
C LYS A 295 -10.84 -28.47 -18.85
N VAL A 296 -10.50 -28.40 -20.14
CA VAL A 296 -11.32 -27.91 -21.27
C VAL A 296 -12.70 -28.58 -21.25
#